data_AF-A0A2R4VR60-F1
#
_entry.id   AF-A0A2R4VR60-F1
#
_cell.length_a   1.000
_cell.length_b   1.000
_cell.length_c   1.000
_cell.angle_alpha   90.00
_cell.angle_beta   90.00
_cell.angle_gamma   90.00
#
_symmetry.space_group_name_H-M   'P 1'
#
loop_
_entity.id
_entity.type
_entity.pdbx_description
1 polymer ?
#
loop_
_entity_poly.entity_id
_entity_poly.type
_entity_poly.pdbx_seq_one_letter_code
_entity_poly.pdbx_strand_id
1 'polypeptide(L)'
;MTVHKRSATITALPRCPVPSSPTEAFDPALPAPLRQARLTAALPPMLQRLLAQGRIDRRPRFGDDGFDGMIELWSAPDGVTAAEAALARQSLEELYATVLAPADSDHLLGRVLTLLSHFPAKGLSPEVERMMALDWAEDLGEYPAWVIDAAARNWRRSRKWRPSIAEMRALCEDLCAPERALADRLGTLAAAVPRDAGGTDLRAVATGALRRMGGMG
;
A
#
# COMPACT_ATOMS: atom_id res chain seq x y z
N MET A 1 49.22 -29.07 -38.41
CA MET A 1 47.82 -28.63 -38.21
C MET A 1 47.59 -28.46 -36.72
N THR A 2 47.62 -27.23 -36.20
CA THR A 2 47.57 -26.92 -34.76
C THR A 2 46.24 -26.27 -34.42
N VAL A 3 45.35 -27.02 -33.77
CA VAL A 3 44.01 -26.55 -33.37
C VAL A 3 44.13 -25.66 -32.14
N HIS A 4 43.88 -24.36 -32.31
CA HIS A 4 43.77 -23.41 -31.19
C HIS A 4 42.38 -23.53 -30.55
N LYS A 5 42.32 -24.07 -29.32
CA LYS A 5 41.12 -23.99 -28.48
C LYS A 5 40.95 -22.54 -28.00
N ARG A 6 39.96 -21.83 -28.54
CA ARG A 6 39.52 -20.54 -28.02
C ARG A 6 38.69 -20.79 -26.75
N SER A 7 39.26 -20.48 -25.59
CA SER A 7 38.50 -20.37 -24.34
C SER A 7 37.66 -19.09 -24.40
N ALA A 8 36.34 -19.23 -24.36
CA ALA A 8 35.43 -18.11 -24.23
C ALA A 8 35.38 -17.69 -22.75
N THR A 9 35.87 -16.50 -22.45
CA THR A 9 35.68 -15.85 -21.15
C THR A 9 34.22 -15.43 -21.04
N ILE A 10 33.45 -16.12 -20.20
CA ILE A 10 32.08 -15.71 -19.84
C ILE A 10 32.20 -14.49 -18.94
N THR A 11 31.99 -13.30 -19.50
CA THR A 11 31.80 -12.07 -18.72
C THR A 11 30.48 -12.20 -17.96
N ALA A 12 30.56 -12.38 -16.65
CA ALA A 12 29.40 -12.32 -15.78
C ALA A 12 28.75 -10.95 -15.89
N LEU A 13 27.47 -10.90 -16.27
CA LEU A 13 26.69 -9.68 -16.27
C LEU A 13 26.63 -9.08 -14.85
N PRO A 14 26.72 -7.76 -14.69
CA PRO A 14 26.58 -7.11 -13.40
C PRO A 14 25.20 -7.43 -12.83
N ARG A 15 25.17 -8.05 -11.64
CA ARG A 15 23.93 -8.26 -10.89
C ARG A 15 23.40 -6.88 -10.50
N CYS A 16 22.21 -6.52 -10.99
CA CYS A 16 21.54 -5.34 -10.48
C CYS A 16 21.39 -5.48 -8.96
N PRO A 17 21.83 -4.49 -8.16
CA PRO A 17 21.63 -4.54 -6.73
C PRO A 17 20.12 -4.62 -6.44
N VAL A 18 19.73 -5.57 -5.59
CA VAL A 18 18.35 -5.67 -5.12
C VAL A 18 18.11 -4.46 -4.22
N PRO A 19 17.07 -3.64 -4.48
CA PRO A 19 16.79 -2.48 -3.65
C PRO A 19 16.54 -2.92 -2.21
N SER A 20 17.10 -2.17 -1.26
CA SER A 20 17.07 -2.48 0.16
C SER A 20 15.95 -1.76 0.91
N SER A 21 15.29 -0.79 0.26
CA SER A 21 14.17 -0.03 0.80
C SER A 21 13.05 0.16 -0.25
N PRO A 22 11.79 0.36 0.19
CA PRO A 22 10.67 0.71 -0.69
C PRO A 22 10.94 1.98 -1.52
N THR A 23 11.60 3.00 -0.95
CA THR A 23 11.94 4.26 -1.62
C THR A 23 12.83 4.03 -2.84
N GLU A 24 13.88 3.22 -2.70
CA GLU A 24 14.81 2.89 -3.80
C GLU A 24 14.14 2.05 -4.88
N ALA A 25 13.17 1.22 -4.49
CA ALA A 25 12.46 0.33 -5.40
C ALA A 25 11.31 1.01 -6.16
N PHE A 26 10.78 2.11 -5.61
CA PHE A 26 9.61 2.77 -6.14
C PHE A 26 9.96 3.68 -7.31
N ASP A 27 9.31 3.43 -8.45
CA ASP A 27 9.35 4.31 -9.61
C ASP A 27 7.90 4.61 -10.05
N PRO A 28 7.40 5.84 -9.86
CA PRO A 28 6.02 6.19 -10.17
C PRO A 28 5.72 6.19 -11.67
N ALA A 29 6.75 6.18 -12.54
CA ALA A 29 6.56 6.12 -13.99
C ALA A 29 6.25 4.71 -14.48
N LEU A 30 6.50 3.67 -13.68
CA LEU A 30 6.21 2.29 -14.07
C LEU A 30 4.71 1.99 -14.03
N PRO A 31 4.23 1.06 -14.88
CA PRO A 31 2.91 0.46 -14.74
C PRO A 31 2.68 -0.15 -13.35
N ALA A 32 1.45 -0.06 -12.84
CA ALA A 32 1.07 -0.54 -11.52
C ALA A 32 1.55 -1.97 -11.18
N PRO A 33 1.42 -2.99 -12.06
CA PRO A 33 1.91 -4.33 -11.75
C PRO A 33 3.42 -4.40 -11.51
N LEU A 34 4.20 -3.58 -12.22
CA LEU A 34 5.65 -3.53 -12.07
C LEU A 34 6.07 -2.76 -10.82
N ARG A 35 5.36 -1.68 -10.45
CA ARG A 35 5.58 -0.97 -9.18
C ARG A 35 5.33 -1.90 -8.00
N GLN A 36 4.19 -2.60 -8.00
CA GLN A 36 3.83 -3.54 -6.96
C GLN A 36 4.86 -4.67 -6.82
N ALA A 37 5.31 -5.24 -7.95
CA ALA A 37 6.33 -6.28 -7.94
C ALA A 37 7.66 -5.78 -7.34
N ARG A 38 8.09 -4.56 -7.69
CA ARG A 38 9.31 -3.94 -7.14
C ARG A 38 9.20 -3.65 -5.65
N LEU A 39 8.10 -3.04 -5.22
CA LEU A 39 7.84 -2.75 -3.81
C LEU A 39 7.83 -4.05 -2.99
N THR A 40 7.15 -5.09 -3.47
CA THR A 40 7.13 -6.39 -2.80
C THR A 40 8.53 -7.00 -2.73
N ALA A 41 9.30 -6.93 -3.82
CA ALA A 41 10.66 -7.47 -3.87
C ALA A 41 11.67 -6.73 -2.95
N ALA A 42 11.38 -5.47 -2.60
CA ALA A 42 12.18 -4.67 -1.69
C ALA A 42 11.91 -4.96 -0.21
N LEU A 43 10.79 -5.64 0.10
CA LEU A 43 10.49 -6.04 1.48
C LEU A 43 11.47 -7.11 1.98
N PRO A 44 11.68 -7.22 3.31
CA PRO A 44 12.39 -8.35 3.89
C PRO A 44 11.87 -9.70 3.36
N PRO A 45 12.74 -10.69 3.02
CA PRO A 45 12.31 -11.96 2.42
C PRO A 45 11.28 -12.74 3.25
N MET A 46 11.26 -12.53 4.58
CA MET A 46 10.23 -13.09 5.45
C MET A 46 8.83 -12.56 5.10
N LEU A 47 8.69 -11.24 4.97
CA LEU A 47 7.41 -10.61 4.62
C LEU A 47 6.96 -10.99 3.21
N GLN A 48 7.89 -11.10 2.25
CA GLN A 48 7.57 -11.58 0.90
C GLN A 48 6.90 -12.96 0.94
N ARG A 49 7.44 -13.89 1.74
CA ARG A 49 6.88 -15.23 1.90
C ARG A 49 5.51 -15.19 2.58
N LEU A 50 5.34 -14.41 3.65
CA LEU A 50 4.06 -14.28 4.34
C LEU A 50 2.97 -13.67 3.44
N LEU A 51 3.32 -12.64 2.66
CA LEU A 51 2.40 -12.04 1.69
C LEU A 51 1.97 -13.05 0.61
N ALA A 52 2.89 -13.89 0.15
CA ALA A 52 2.59 -14.94 -0.83
C ALA A 52 1.77 -16.11 -0.26
N GLN A 53 1.85 -16.36 1.06
CA GLN A 53 1.10 -17.42 1.76
C GLN A 53 -0.30 -16.99 2.20
N GLY A 54 -0.59 -15.68 2.22
CA GLY A 54 -1.91 -15.20 2.60
C GLY A 54 -3.01 -15.68 1.68
N ARG A 55 -4.23 -15.76 2.22
CA ARG A 55 -5.41 -16.27 1.51
C ARG A 55 -6.21 -15.09 0.94
N ILE A 56 -6.59 -15.19 -0.33
CA ILE A 56 -7.45 -14.21 -1.01
C ILE A 56 -8.85 -14.79 -1.11
N ASP A 57 -9.79 -14.17 -0.40
CA ASP A 57 -11.22 -14.40 -0.53
C ASP A 57 -11.82 -13.40 -1.51
N ARG A 58 -12.69 -13.86 -2.41
CA ARG A 58 -13.45 -13.00 -3.31
C ARG A 58 -14.91 -13.04 -2.94
N ARG A 59 -15.51 -11.88 -2.68
CA ARG A 59 -16.92 -11.78 -2.32
C ARG A 59 -17.64 -10.74 -3.17
N PRO A 60 -18.90 -10.95 -3.55
CA PRO A 60 -19.68 -9.91 -4.19
C PRO A 60 -19.88 -8.74 -3.23
N ARG A 61 -19.68 -7.52 -3.73
CA ARG A 61 -19.99 -6.27 -3.04
C ARG A 61 -21.36 -5.79 -3.53
N PHE A 62 -22.22 -5.44 -2.58
CA PHE A 62 -23.51 -4.84 -2.86
C PHE A 62 -23.54 -3.45 -2.22
N GLY A 63 -23.84 -2.43 -3.03
CA GLY A 63 -24.10 -1.07 -2.56
C GLY A 63 -25.57 -0.72 -2.67
N ASP A 64 -25.87 0.57 -2.50
CA ASP A 64 -27.24 1.08 -2.46
C ASP A 64 -27.99 0.89 -3.79
N ASP A 65 -27.26 0.83 -4.91
CA ASP A 65 -27.80 0.62 -6.26
C ASP A 65 -27.73 -0.85 -6.73
N GLY A 66 -27.37 -1.79 -5.85
CA GLY A 66 -27.29 -3.22 -6.16
C GLY A 66 -25.87 -3.77 -6.24
N PHE A 67 -25.56 -4.58 -7.26
CA PHE A 67 -24.26 -5.24 -7.37
C PHE A 67 -23.17 -4.25 -7.83
N ASP A 68 -22.18 -4.04 -6.96
CA ASP A 68 -21.11 -3.04 -7.11
C ASP A 68 -19.75 -3.68 -7.46
N GLY A 69 -19.75 -4.95 -7.87
CA GLY A 69 -18.56 -5.69 -8.28
C GLY A 69 -18.08 -6.72 -7.25
N MET A 70 -16.85 -7.19 -7.43
CA MET A 70 -16.20 -8.15 -6.53
C MET A 70 -15.19 -7.42 -5.64
N ILE A 71 -15.19 -7.71 -4.35
CA ILE A 71 -14.13 -7.29 -3.43
C ILE A 71 -13.16 -8.46 -3.19
N GLU A 72 -11.86 -8.18 -3.24
CA GLU A 72 -10.82 -9.11 -2.82
C GLU A 72 -10.42 -8.78 -1.38
N LEU A 73 -10.60 -9.73 -0.48
CA LEU A 73 -10.17 -9.63 0.91
C LEU A 73 -8.95 -10.53 1.10
N TRP A 74 -7.83 -9.93 1.48
CA TRP A 74 -6.63 -10.68 1.81
C TRP A 74 -6.57 -10.91 3.33
N SER A 75 -6.23 -12.14 3.73
CA SER A 75 -6.05 -12.50 5.13
C SER A 75 -4.65 -13.06 5.37
N ALA A 76 -4.07 -12.70 6.51
CA ALA A 76 -2.77 -13.20 6.93
C ALA A 76 -2.79 -14.73 7.10
N PRO A 77 -1.65 -15.42 6.84
CA PRO A 77 -1.52 -16.82 7.18
C PRO A 77 -1.63 -17.02 8.70
N ASP A 78 -2.04 -18.23 9.11
CA ASP A 78 -2.07 -18.58 10.53
C ASP A 78 -0.63 -18.68 11.08
N GLY A 79 -0.43 -18.35 12.36
CA GLY A 79 0.86 -18.52 13.03
C GLY A 79 1.89 -17.40 12.80
N VAL A 80 1.46 -16.21 12.36
CA VAL A 80 2.33 -15.01 12.35
C VAL A 80 2.85 -14.75 13.77
N THR A 81 4.17 -14.68 13.89
CA THR A 81 4.85 -14.44 15.15
C THR A 81 4.86 -12.96 15.52
N ALA A 82 5.07 -12.64 16.79
CA ALA A 82 5.20 -11.24 17.24
C ALA A 82 6.35 -10.49 16.54
N ALA A 83 7.46 -11.19 16.24
CA ALA A 83 8.59 -10.61 15.52
C ALA A 83 8.25 -10.29 14.06
N GLU A 84 7.51 -11.17 13.38
CA GLU A 84 7.03 -10.93 12.01
C GLU A 84 6.01 -9.80 11.94
N ALA A 85 5.08 -9.73 12.91
CA ALA A 85 4.13 -8.63 13.02
C ALA A 85 4.84 -7.29 13.28
N ALA A 86 5.87 -7.26 14.12
CA ALA A 86 6.68 -6.07 14.35
C ALA A 86 7.44 -5.63 13.08
N LEU A 87 8.01 -6.58 12.34
CA LEU A 87 8.68 -6.30 11.08
C LEU A 87 7.71 -5.76 10.02
N ALA A 88 6.50 -6.33 9.93
CA ALA A 88 5.45 -5.84 9.03
C ALA A 88 5.04 -4.40 9.37
N ARG A 89 4.95 -4.06 10.66
CA ARG A 89 4.67 -2.69 11.12
C ARG A 89 5.76 -1.71 10.68
N GLN A 90 7.03 -2.08 10.86
CA GLN A 90 8.15 -1.24 10.43
C GLN A 90 8.13 -0.98 8.92
N SER A 91 7.93 -2.03 8.11
CA SER A 91 7.84 -1.87 6.65
C SER A 91 6.60 -1.07 6.22
N LEU A 92 5.50 -1.16 6.95
CA LEU A 92 4.30 -0.36 6.72
C LEU A 92 4.57 1.13 6.99
N GLU A 93 5.19 1.44 8.13
CA GLU A 93 5.58 2.81 8.49
C GLU A 93 6.53 3.42 7.44
N GLU A 94 7.51 2.64 6.97
CA GLU A 94 8.41 3.07 5.90
C GLU A 94 7.66 3.34 4.59
N LEU A 95 6.71 2.47 4.20
CA LEU A 95 5.91 2.66 3.00
C LEU A 95 5.07 3.95 3.06
N TYR A 96 4.45 4.24 4.22
CA TYR A 96 3.72 5.49 4.45
C TYR A 96 4.60 6.73 4.51
N ALA A 97 5.81 6.61 5.06
CA ALA A 97 6.73 7.72 5.14
C ALA A 97 7.34 8.10 3.77
N THR A 98 7.32 7.20 2.79
CA THR A 98 8.12 7.35 1.57
C THR A 98 7.28 7.33 0.29
N VAL A 99 6.42 6.32 0.11
CA VAL A 99 5.66 6.11 -1.13
C VAL A 99 4.23 6.63 -1.00
N LEU A 100 3.61 6.41 0.16
CA LEU A 100 2.22 6.79 0.43
C LEU A 100 2.10 8.09 1.25
N ALA A 101 3.21 8.83 1.39
CA ALA A 101 3.20 10.12 2.08
C ALA A 101 2.30 11.11 1.33
N PRO A 102 1.35 11.79 2.02
CA PRO A 102 0.54 12.85 1.44
C PRO A 102 1.37 13.92 0.73
N ALA A 103 0.84 14.48 -0.35
CA ALA A 103 1.50 15.57 -1.06
C ALA A 103 1.61 16.82 -0.19
N ASP A 104 2.70 17.57 -0.38
CA ASP A 104 2.83 18.91 0.15
C ASP A 104 1.76 19.84 -0.47
N SER A 105 1.21 20.75 0.35
CA SER A 105 0.10 21.63 -0.06
C SER A 105 0.48 22.58 -1.21
N ASP A 106 1.72 23.07 -1.25
CA ASP A 106 2.18 23.96 -2.32
C ASP A 106 2.35 23.18 -3.64
N HIS A 107 2.90 21.96 -3.56
CA HIS A 107 2.98 21.06 -4.72
C HIS A 107 1.59 20.79 -5.29
N LEU A 108 0.64 20.44 -4.42
CA LEU A 108 -0.72 20.12 -4.80
C LEU A 108 -1.40 21.33 -5.47
N LEU A 109 -1.43 22.49 -4.79
CA LEU A 109 -2.05 23.70 -5.32
C LEU A 109 -1.46 24.09 -6.68
N GLY A 110 -0.13 24.09 -6.80
CA GLY A 110 0.56 24.36 -8.05
C GLY A 110 0.19 23.37 -9.15
N ARG A 111 0.00 22.09 -8.81
CA ARG A 111 -0.39 21.05 -9.77
C ARG A 111 -1.81 21.18 -10.25
N VAL A 112 -2.75 21.49 -9.35
CA VAL A 112 -4.15 21.74 -9.70
C VAL A 112 -4.28 22.98 -10.59
N LEU A 113 -3.68 24.11 -10.20
CA LEU A 113 -3.72 25.33 -11.01
C LEU A 113 -3.11 25.09 -12.40
N THR A 114 -1.99 24.36 -12.48
CA THR A 114 -1.39 23.98 -13.77
C THR A 114 -2.37 23.15 -14.60
N LEU A 115 -3.03 22.15 -14.01
CA LEU A 115 -4.00 21.31 -14.70
C LEU A 115 -5.17 22.14 -15.23
N LEU A 116 -5.76 23.00 -14.40
CA LEU A 116 -6.91 23.83 -14.75
C LEU A 116 -6.59 24.84 -15.85
N SER A 117 -5.35 25.35 -15.91
CA SER A 117 -4.91 26.27 -16.97
C SER A 117 -4.99 25.67 -18.39
N HIS A 118 -4.94 24.34 -18.52
CA HIS A 118 -5.14 23.64 -19.79
C HIS A 118 -6.61 23.60 -20.23
N PHE A 119 -7.55 23.90 -19.33
CA PHE A 119 -8.98 23.82 -19.55
C PHE A 119 -9.68 25.10 -19.06
N PRO A 120 -9.40 26.26 -19.66
CA PRO A 120 -9.87 27.55 -19.16
C PRO A 120 -11.40 27.64 -19.17
N ALA A 121 -11.98 28.08 -18.05
CA ALA A 121 -13.39 28.41 -17.97
C ALA A 121 -13.64 29.87 -18.35
N LYS A 122 -14.61 30.12 -19.23
CA LYS A 122 -14.98 31.48 -19.63
C LYS A 122 -15.62 32.22 -18.45
N GLY A 123 -15.15 33.45 -18.19
CA GLY A 123 -15.75 34.33 -17.19
C GLY A 123 -15.38 34.02 -15.74
N LEU A 124 -14.45 33.10 -15.49
CA LEU A 124 -13.95 32.83 -14.14
C LEU A 124 -12.89 33.89 -13.77
N SER A 125 -13.02 34.53 -12.61
CA SER A 125 -11.97 35.44 -12.12
C SER A 125 -10.78 34.63 -11.58
N PRO A 126 -9.56 35.20 -11.57
CA PRO A 126 -8.39 34.53 -10.98
C PRO A 126 -8.58 34.19 -9.50
N GLU A 127 -9.33 35.00 -8.76
CA GLU A 127 -9.65 34.77 -7.36
C GLU A 127 -10.55 33.53 -7.18
N VAL A 128 -11.59 33.39 -8.01
CA VAL A 128 -12.46 32.20 -7.98
C VAL A 128 -11.70 30.95 -8.40
N GLU A 129 -10.83 31.05 -9.41
CA GLU A 129 -9.99 29.91 -9.82
C GLU A 129 -9.06 29.46 -8.69
N ARG A 130 -8.50 30.40 -7.93
CA ARG A 130 -7.68 30.09 -6.75
C ARG A 130 -8.49 29.42 -5.64
N MET A 131 -9.70 29.92 -5.33
CA MET A 131 -10.57 29.27 -4.33
C MET A 131 -10.92 27.85 -4.74
N MET A 132 -11.31 27.62 -6.00
CA MET A 132 -11.55 26.28 -6.51
C MET A 132 -10.32 25.37 -6.38
N ALA A 133 -9.12 25.90 -6.64
CA ALA A 133 -7.91 25.10 -6.51
C ALA A 133 -7.57 24.75 -5.05
N LEU A 134 -7.99 25.58 -4.08
CA LEU A 134 -7.88 25.28 -2.65
C LEU A 134 -8.86 24.18 -2.23
N ASP A 135 -10.10 24.20 -2.72
CA ASP A 135 -11.07 23.12 -2.47
C ASP A 135 -10.54 21.77 -3.00
N TRP A 136 -9.92 21.79 -4.19
CA TRP A 136 -9.24 20.61 -4.73
C TRP A 136 -8.04 20.18 -3.90
N ALA A 137 -7.35 21.12 -3.25
CA ALA A 137 -6.23 20.81 -2.37
C ALA A 137 -6.66 20.12 -1.09
N GLU A 138 -7.81 20.49 -0.56
CA GLU A 138 -8.41 19.80 0.57
C GLU A 138 -8.79 18.36 0.20
N ASP A 139 -9.56 18.16 -0.88
CA ASP A 139 -10.07 16.84 -1.26
C ASP A 139 -9.00 15.88 -1.80
N LEU A 140 -7.93 16.40 -2.40
CA LEU A 140 -6.84 15.58 -2.94
C LEU A 140 -5.65 15.47 -1.96
N GLY A 141 -5.70 16.16 -0.82
CA GLY A 141 -4.61 16.24 0.14
C GLY A 141 -4.22 14.89 0.76
N GLU A 142 -5.10 13.89 0.73
CA GLU A 142 -4.82 12.53 1.20
C GLU A 142 -3.92 11.71 0.25
N TYR A 143 -3.71 12.18 -0.99
CA TYR A 143 -2.97 11.43 -2.00
C TYR A 143 -1.50 11.86 -2.09
N PRO A 144 -0.58 10.92 -2.39
CA PRO A 144 0.81 11.24 -2.64
C PRO A 144 1.03 12.12 -3.87
N ALA A 145 2.09 12.93 -3.84
CA ALA A 145 2.44 13.84 -4.94
C ALA A 145 2.55 13.11 -6.30
N TRP A 146 3.11 11.91 -6.32
CA TRP A 146 3.26 11.12 -7.54
C TRP A 146 1.91 10.67 -8.13
N VAL A 147 0.91 10.42 -7.28
CA VAL A 147 -0.45 10.04 -7.71
C VAL A 147 -1.11 11.22 -8.38
N ILE A 148 -1.05 12.41 -7.74
CA ILE A 148 -1.64 13.65 -8.25
C ILE A 148 -1.00 14.02 -9.59
N ASP A 149 0.33 13.91 -9.70
CA ASP A 149 1.06 14.17 -10.93
C ASP A 149 0.69 13.18 -12.05
N ALA A 150 0.55 11.90 -11.72
CA ALA A 150 0.14 10.87 -12.66
C ALA A 150 -1.31 11.08 -13.12
N ALA A 151 -2.23 11.41 -12.21
CA ALA A 151 -3.62 11.70 -12.51
C ALA A 151 -3.75 12.91 -13.44
N ALA A 152 -3.10 14.02 -13.10
CA ALA A 152 -3.09 15.23 -13.93
C ALA A 152 -2.47 14.97 -15.32
N ARG A 153 -1.42 14.15 -15.41
CA ARG A 153 -0.82 13.74 -16.68
C ARG A 153 -1.75 12.86 -17.51
N ASN A 154 -2.39 11.88 -16.89
CA ASN A 154 -3.31 10.94 -17.54
C ASN A 154 -4.52 11.70 -18.09
N TRP A 155 -5.10 12.61 -17.32
CA TRP A 155 -6.23 13.42 -17.76
C TRP A 155 -5.89 14.24 -19.00
N ARG A 156 -4.81 15.04 -18.95
CA ARG A 156 -4.38 15.88 -20.08
C ARG A 156 -4.09 15.10 -21.36
N ARG A 157 -3.68 13.83 -21.23
CA ARG A 157 -3.36 12.97 -22.39
C ARG A 157 -4.57 12.24 -22.97
N SER A 158 -5.64 12.06 -22.20
CA SER A 158 -6.76 11.19 -22.58
C SER A 158 -8.10 11.89 -22.68
N ARG A 159 -8.26 13.08 -22.10
CA ARG A 159 -9.54 13.81 -22.01
C ARG A 159 -9.44 15.18 -22.65
N LYS A 160 -10.52 15.57 -23.31
CA LYS A 160 -10.68 16.88 -23.98
C LYS A 160 -11.23 17.96 -23.05
N TRP A 161 -11.97 17.57 -22.02
CA TRP A 161 -12.75 18.48 -21.19
C TRP A 161 -12.13 18.64 -19.81
N ARG A 162 -12.47 19.77 -19.17
CA ARG A 162 -12.06 20.08 -17.80
C ARG A 162 -12.53 18.95 -16.86
N PRO A 163 -11.64 18.41 -16.00
CA PRO A 163 -12.07 17.44 -15.00
C PRO A 163 -12.96 18.08 -13.94
N SER A 164 -13.88 17.30 -13.40
CA SER A 164 -14.44 17.54 -12.07
C SER A 164 -13.49 17.03 -10.98
N ILE A 165 -13.67 17.55 -9.76
CA ILE A 165 -12.93 17.10 -8.56
C ILE A 165 -13.16 15.62 -8.28
N ALA A 166 -14.41 15.15 -8.45
CA ALA A 166 -14.78 13.75 -8.25
C ALA A 166 -14.07 12.81 -9.24
N GLU A 167 -13.98 13.19 -10.52
CA GLU A 167 -13.24 12.40 -11.51
C GLU A 167 -11.75 12.34 -11.22
N MET A 168 -11.16 13.44 -10.75
CA MET A 168 -9.74 13.47 -10.37
C MET A 168 -9.48 12.64 -9.13
N ARG A 169 -10.36 12.70 -8.13
CA ARG A 169 -10.28 11.87 -6.93
C ARG A 169 -10.39 10.39 -7.28
N ALA A 170 -11.35 10.00 -8.13
CA ALA A 170 -11.48 8.62 -8.61
C ALA A 170 -10.21 8.15 -9.33
N LEU A 171 -9.62 9.00 -10.19
CA LEU A 171 -8.37 8.67 -10.88
C LEU A 171 -7.18 8.54 -9.91
N CYS A 172 -7.11 9.38 -8.88
CA CYS A 172 -6.10 9.26 -7.82
C CYS A 172 -6.27 7.94 -7.05
N GLU A 173 -7.50 7.56 -6.71
CA GLU A 173 -7.79 6.29 -6.05
C GLU A 173 -7.32 5.11 -6.90
N ASP A 174 -7.71 5.06 -8.17
CA ASP A 174 -7.34 3.98 -9.09
C ASP A 174 -5.81 3.85 -9.24
N LEU A 175 -5.09 4.97 -9.28
CA LEU A 175 -3.64 4.99 -9.43
C LEU A 175 -2.91 4.54 -8.17
N CYS A 176 -3.46 4.82 -6.98
CA CYS A 176 -2.88 4.55 -5.67
C CYS A 176 -3.31 3.19 -5.08
N ALA A 177 -4.43 2.64 -5.56
CA ALA A 177 -5.02 1.39 -5.06
C ALA A 177 -4.03 0.22 -4.97
N PRO A 178 -3.10 -0.02 -5.92
CA PRO A 178 -2.15 -1.13 -5.82
C PRO A 178 -1.18 -0.99 -4.63
N GLU A 179 -0.67 0.22 -4.39
CA GLU A 179 0.24 0.52 -3.29
C GLU A 179 -0.50 0.52 -1.94
N ARG A 180 -1.71 1.08 -1.87
CA ARG A 180 -2.58 1.00 -0.69
C ARG A 180 -2.95 -0.44 -0.35
N ALA A 181 -3.26 -1.28 -1.35
CA ALA A 181 -3.55 -2.69 -1.13
C ALA A 181 -2.35 -3.47 -0.54
N LEU A 182 -1.10 -3.10 -0.91
CA LEU A 182 0.08 -3.67 -0.26
C LEU A 182 0.19 -3.20 1.21
N ALA A 183 -0.06 -1.92 1.47
CA ALA A 183 -0.09 -1.37 2.82
C ALA A 183 -1.14 -2.06 3.70
N ASP A 184 -2.34 -2.32 3.18
CA ASP A 184 -3.41 -3.02 3.91
C ASP A 184 -3.01 -4.45 4.30
N ARG A 185 -2.32 -5.17 3.41
CA ARG A 185 -1.80 -6.51 3.70
C ARG A 185 -0.72 -6.49 4.78
N LEU A 186 0.20 -5.52 4.72
CA LEU A 186 1.20 -5.30 5.76
C LEU A 186 0.54 -4.91 7.10
N GLY A 187 -0.50 -4.07 7.08
CA GLY A 187 -1.30 -3.74 8.26
C GLY A 187 -2.00 -4.95 8.86
N THR A 188 -2.54 -5.82 8.02
CA THR A 188 -3.15 -7.10 8.45
C THR A 188 -2.11 -8.01 9.11
N LEU A 189 -0.89 -8.11 8.57
CA LEU A 189 0.22 -8.83 9.20
C LEU A 189 0.65 -8.18 10.53
N ALA A 190 0.74 -6.86 10.57
CA ALA A 190 1.14 -6.10 11.76
C ALA A 190 0.11 -6.19 12.90
N ALA A 191 -1.16 -6.41 12.57
CA ALA A 191 -2.26 -6.62 13.51
C ALA A 191 -2.42 -8.09 13.94
N ALA A 192 -1.81 -9.04 13.22
CA ALA A 192 -1.78 -10.46 13.56
C ALA A 192 -0.80 -10.71 14.72
N VAL A 193 -1.06 -10.11 15.89
CA VAL A 193 -0.38 -10.49 17.13
C VAL A 193 -0.93 -11.85 17.54
N PRO A 194 -0.08 -12.87 17.76
CA PRO A 194 -0.55 -14.11 18.33
C PRO A 194 -1.19 -13.80 19.69
N ARG A 195 -2.47 -14.12 19.84
CA ARG A 195 -3.05 -14.25 21.18
C ARG A 195 -2.28 -15.38 21.82
N ASP A 196 -1.34 -15.04 22.70
CA ASP A 196 -0.53 -16.02 23.41
C ASP A 196 -1.45 -17.12 23.95
N ALA A 197 -1.20 -18.34 23.52
CA ALA A 197 -1.56 -19.57 24.21
C ALA A 197 -0.75 -19.69 25.53
N GLY A 198 -0.66 -18.58 26.27
CA GLY A 198 0.10 -18.38 27.51
C GLY A 198 -0.81 -18.03 28.68
N GLY A 199 -2.12 -18.26 28.56
CA GLY A 199 -3.01 -18.41 29.69
C GLY A 199 -2.82 -19.78 30.33
N THR A 200 -1.63 -20.02 30.90
CA THR A 200 -1.45 -21.11 31.87
C THR A 200 -2.51 -20.88 32.93
N ASP A 201 -3.47 -21.80 33.00
CA ASP A 201 -4.61 -21.79 33.91
C ASP A 201 -4.12 -21.97 35.37
N LEU A 202 -3.47 -20.94 35.90
CA LEU A 202 -3.01 -20.84 37.29
C LEU A 202 -4.20 -20.71 38.26
N ARG A 203 -5.44 -20.68 37.75
CA ARG A 203 -6.67 -20.76 38.57
C ARG A 203 -7.14 -22.18 38.86
N ALA A 204 -6.67 -23.19 38.11
CA ALA A 204 -7.08 -24.58 38.33
C ALA A 204 -6.36 -25.28 39.51
N VAL A 205 -5.25 -24.73 40.01
CA VAL A 205 -4.45 -25.38 41.09
C VAL A 205 -4.85 -24.91 42.50
N ALA A 206 -5.57 -23.79 42.64
CA ALA A 206 -5.88 -23.22 43.95
C ALA A 206 -7.13 -23.81 44.64
N THR A 207 -7.95 -24.63 43.97
CA THR A 207 -9.24 -25.11 44.51
C THR A 207 -9.27 -26.57 44.95
N GLY A 208 -8.14 -27.29 44.88
CA GLY A 208 -8.08 -28.73 45.22
C GLY A 208 -7.70 -29.07 46.67
N ALA A 209 -7.25 -28.11 47.49
CA ALA A 209 -6.51 -28.43 48.73
C ALA A 209 -7.29 -28.31 50.05
N LEU A 210 -8.63 -28.15 50.06
CA LEU A 210 -9.38 -27.85 51.31
C LEU A 210 -10.55 -28.79 51.67
N ARG A 211 -10.62 -30.02 51.16
CA ARG A 211 -11.59 -31.00 51.68
C ARG A 211 -11.00 -32.38 51.91
N ARG A 212 -10.33 -32.56 53.05
CA ARG A 212 -10.37 -33.82 53.82
C ARG A 212 -9.66 -33.66 55.18
N MET A 213 -10.31 -33.06 56.16
CA MET A 213 -10.11 -33.38 57.58
C MET A 213 -11.30 -32.86 58.42
N GLY A 214 -11.90 -33.76 59.20
CA GLY A 214 -12.98 -33.48 60.16
C GLY A 214 -14.28 -34.20 59.77
N GLY A 215 -14.81 -35.16 60.52
CA GLY A 215 -14.44 -35.66 61.83
C GLY A 215 -15.42 -36.77 62.23
N MET A 216 -14.91 -37.76 62.94
CA MET A 216 -15.64 -38.79 63.67
C MET A 216 -16.32 -38.17 64.90
N GLY A 217 -17.53 -38.60 65.23
CA GLY A 217 -18.27 -38.22 66.44
C GLY A 217 -19.75 -38.52 66.32
#